data_AF-A0A9E4GM12-F1
#
_entry.id   AF-A0A9E4GM12-F1
#
_cell.length_a   1.000
_cell.length_b   1.000
_cell.length_c   1.000
_cell.angle_alpha   90.00
_cell.angle_beta   90.00
_cell.angle_gamma   90.00
#
_symmetry.space_group_name_H-M   'P 1'
#
loop_
_entity.id
_entity.type
_entity.pdbx_description
1 polymer ?
#
loop_
_entity_poly.entity_id
_entity_poly.type
_entity_poly.pdbx_seq_one_letter_code
_entity_poly.pdbx_strand_id
1 'polypeptide(L)' 'MKATALALVFVGCYWIMNGYQTMGQEGSSGVLQIALGVAVLPVAKFLWDRDIGPKES' A
#
# COMPACT_ATOMS: atom_id res chain seq x y z
N MET A 1 12.34 3.61 9.89
CA MET A 1 11.07 3.74 9.14
C MET A 1 11.02 2.88 7.87
N LYS A 2 12.16 2.41 7.33
CA LYS A 2 12.22 1.41 6.25
C LYS A 2 11.39 0.13 6.46
N ALA A 3 11.44 -0.46 7.67
CA ALA A 3 10.65 -1.66 7.98
C ALA A 3 9.14 -1.39 7.90
N THR A 4 8.69 -0.22 8.35
CA THR A 4 7.29 0.21 8.27
C THR A 4 6.85 0.46 6.83
N ALA A 5 7.70 1.09 6.02
CA ALA A 5 7.45 1.29 4.59
C ALA A 5 7.37 -0.05 3.83
N LEU A 6 8.26 -1.00 4.12
CA LEU A 6 8.18 -2.36 3.57
C LEU A 6 6.88 -3.06 3.98
N ALA A 7 6.48 -2.99 5.26
CA ALA A 7 5.23 -3.56 5.72
C ALA A 7 4.02 -2.97 4.98
N LEU A 8 4.01 -1.66 4.72
CA LEU A 8 2.95 -0.99 3.95
C LEU A 8 2.91 -1.44 2.49
N VAL A 9 4.07 -1.69 1.86
CA VAL A 9 4.11 -2.28 0.52
C VAL A 9 3.50 -3.67 0.51
N PHE A 10 3.82 -4.52 1.49
CA PHE A 10 3.22 -5.87 1.60
C PHE A 10 1.70 -5.80 1.82
N VAL A 11 1.23 -4.91 2.69
CA VAL A 11 -0.21 -4.70 2.93
C VAL A 11 -0.91 -4.18 1.67
N GLY A 12 -0.32 -3.20 0.98
CA GLY A 12 -0.86 -2.67 -0.27
C GLY A 12 -0.97 -3.73 -1.36
N CYS A 13 0.08 -4.53 -1.56
CA CYS A 13 0.07 -5.66 -2.49
C CYS A 13 -0.97 -6.72 -2.11
N TYR A 14 -1.10 -7.05 -0.82
CA TYR A 14 -2.10 -8.00 -0.34
C TYR A 14 -3.53 -7.53 -0.64
N TRP A 15 -3.84 -6.26 -0.39
CA TRP A 15 -5.16 -5.69 -0.70
C TRP A 15 -5.45 -5.62 -2.19
N ILE A 16 -4.45 -5.33 -3.02
CA ILE A 16 -4.61 -5.39 -4.49
C ILE A 16 -4.94 -6.82 -4.92
N MET A 17 -4.18 -7.80 -4.43
CA MET A 17 -4.35 -9.20 -4.80
C MET A 17 -5.70 -9.77 -4.32
N ASN A 18 -6.10 -9.43 -3.10
CA ASN A 18 -7.41 -9.80 -2.55
C ASN A 18 -8.55 -9.08 -3.28
N GLY A 19 -8.34 -7.82 -3.69
CA GLY A 19 -9.29 -7.05 -4.47
C GLY A 19 -9.52 -7.61 -5.87
N TYR A 20 -8.47 -8.11 -6.53
CA TYR A 20 -8.59 -8.83 -7.80
C TYR A 20 -9.38 -10.14 -7.66
N GLN A 21 -9.14 -10.90 -6.59
CA GLN A 21 -9.93 -12.11 -6.31
C GLN A 21 -11.39 -11.77 -6.03
N THR A 22 -11.63 -10.70 -5.26
CA THR A 22 -12.97 -10.24 -4.89
C THR A 22 -13.73 -9.67 -6.10
N MET A 23 -13.05 -9.01 -7.05
CA MET A 23 -13.67 -8.53 -8.29
C MET A 23 -14.31 -9.66 -9.10
N GLY A 24 -13.78 -10.88 -9.01
CA GLY A 24 -14.35 -12.05 -9.68
C GLY A 24 -15.64 -12.58 -9.05
N GLN A 25 -15.98 -12.17 -7.82
CA GLN A 25 -17.17 -12.62 -7.09
C GLN A 25 -18.16 -11.49 -6.77
N GLU A 26 -17.66 -10.34 -6.31
CA GLU A 26 -18.42 -9.15 -5.92
C GLU A 26 -17.68 -7.89 -6.41
N GLY A 27 -17.98 -7.49 -7.65
CA GLY A 27 -17.24 -6.47 -8.39
C GLY A 27 -16.96 -5.16 -7.63
N SER A 28 -17.92 -4.67 -6.83
CA SER A 28 -17.79 -3.40 -6.10
C SER A 28 -16.81 -3.45 -4.92
N SER A 29 -16.78 -4.56 -4.19
CA SER A 29 -15.90 -4.75 -3.03
C SER A 29 -14.44 -4.92 -3.46
N GLY A 30 -14.22 -5.58 -4.60
CA GLY A 30 -12.89 -5.75 -5.18
C GLY A 30 -12.26 -4.44 -5.66
N VAL A 31 -13.03 -3.56 -6.32
CA VAL A 31 -12.55 -2.23 -6.74
C VAL A 31 -12.09 -1.40 -5.54
N LEU A 32 -12.87 -1.41 -4.46
CA LEU A 32 -12.54 -0.65 -3.25
C LEU A 32 -11.23 -1.14 -2.62
N GLN A 33 -11.02 -2.45 -2.56
CA GLN A 33 -9.78 -3.04 -2.03
C GLN A 33 -8.57 -2.71 -2.91
N ILE A 34 -8.70 -2.72 -4.24
CA ILE A 34 -7.64 -2.31 -5.15
C ILE A 34 -7.32 -0.82 -4.95
N ALA A 35 -8.34 0.03 -4.87
CA ALA A 35 -8.16 1.46 -4.65
C ALA A 35 -7.43 1.75 -3.33
N LEU A 36 -7.80 1.06 -2.24
CA LEU A 36 -7.12 1.15 -0.95
C LEU A 36 -5.67 0.68 -1.03
N GLY A 37 -5.42 -0.47 -1.67
CA GLY A 37 -4.06 -1.00 -1.83
C GLY A 37 -3.15 -0.07 -2.64
N VAL A 38 -3.68 0.55 -3.71
CA VAL A 38 -2.95 1.56 -4.50
C VAL A 38 -2.73 2.83 -3.69
N ALA A 39 -3.69 3.29 -2.90
CA ALA A 39 -3.57 4.48 -2.07
C ALA A 39 -2.53 4.34 -0.93
N VAL A 40 -2.26 3.11 -0.48
CA VAL A 40 -1.22 2.82 0.53
C VAL A 40 0.20 2.93 -0.04
N LEU A 41 0.41 2.70 -1.35
CA LEU A 41 1.74 2.77 -1.97
C LEU A 41 2.40 4.17 -1.91
N PRO A 42 1.69 5.29 -2.17
CA PRO A 42 2.21 6.64 -1.94
C PRO A 42 2.65 6.89 -0.49
N VAL A 43 1.92 6.36 0.49
CA VAL A 43 2.25 6.51 1.91
C VAL A 43 3.52 5.72 2.25
N ALA A 44 3.64 4.50 1.73
CA ALA A 44 4.87 3.71 1.86
C ALA A 44 6.07 4.44 1.25
N LYS A 45 5.90 5.02 0.06
CA LYS A 45 6.93 5.84 -0.59
C LYS A 45 7.30 7.08 0.23
N PHE A 46 6.31 7.80 0.75
CA PHE A 46 6.55 8.98 1.60
C PHE A 46 7.36 8.62 2.85
N LEU A 47 7.03 7.50 3.51
CA LEU A 47 7.76 7.04 4.69
C LEU A 47 9.17 6.53 4.35
N TRP A 48 9.34 5.93 3.17
CA TRP A 48 10.63 5.53 2.66
C TRP A 48 11.52 6.75 2.37
N ASP A 49 10.99 7.76 1.68
CA ASP A 49 11.68 9.01 1.35
C ASP A 49 12.03 9.82 2.62
N ARG A 50 11.16 9.80 3.65
CA ARG A 50 11.46 10.39 4.98
C ARG A 50 12.52 9.65 5.79
N ASP A 51 12.77 8.37 5.52
CA ASP A 51 13.92 7.66 6.10
C ASP A 51 15.26 8.04 5.41
N ILE A 52 15.18 8.72 4.25
CA ILE A 52 16.33 9.12 3.42
C ILE A 52 16.61 10.64 3.49
N GLY A 53 15.61 11.47 3.81
CA GLY A 53 15.73 12.92 4.07
C GLY A 53 16.37 13.26 5.43
N PRO A 54 16.95 14.47 5.60
CA PRO A 54 18.12 14.70 6.43
C PRO A 54 17.87 14.41 7.92
N LYS A 55 18.84 13.72 8.53
CA LYS A 55 19.14 13.88 9.95
C LYS A 55 19.56 15.35 10.13
N GLU A 56 18.61 16.25 10.37
CA GLU A 56 18.98 17.55 10.91
C GLU A 56 19.63 17.30 12.27
N SER A 57 20.91 17.65 12.32
CA SER A 57 21.79 17.61 13.49
C SER A 57 21.46 18.75 14.44
#